data_AF-A0A1M7AXD2-F1
#
_entry.id   AF-A0A1M7AXD2-F1
#
_cell.length_a   1.000
_cell.length_b   1.000
_cell.length_c   1.000
_cell.angle_alpha   90.00
_cell.angle_beta   90.00
_cell.angle_gamma   90.00
#
_symmetry.space_group_name_H-M   'P 1'
#
loop_
_entity.id
_entity.type
_entity.pdbx_description
1 polymer ?
#
loop_
_entity_poly.entity_id
_entity_poly.type
_entity_poly.pdbx_seq_one_letter_code
_entity_poly.pdbx_strand_id
1 'polypeptide(L)'
;MFKNLILVLSFFLWFQVESQNTTENNEIIDNSISEQLYTKCFENLNQGAEIFEKYPTLKENLFCSIIRCSILLTYNEKDIQFAGENRLIGIATQLFKEGNPVYLTAGMENYLWVEKENKNLEDDNHIVYISYGECTNPYYLNKAAEIVNKQTKLLINQAYSK
;
A
#
# COMPACT_ATOMS: atom_id res chain seq x y z
N MET A 1 -33.02 -32.01 37.51
CA MET A 1 -33.18 -30.70 36.84
C MET A 1 -31.91 -29.83 36.84
N PHE A 2 -30.89 -30.10 37.68
CA PHE A 2 -29.65 -29.30 37.70
C PHE A 2 -28.71 -29.50 36.50
N LYS A 3 -28.71 -30.68 35.87
CA LYS A 3 -27.79 -31.02 34.77
C LYS A 3 -28.05 -30.22 33.48
N ASN A 4 -29.32 -29.87 33.23
CA ASN A 4 -29.71 -29.07 32.06
C ASN A 4 -29.39 -27.57 32.26
N LEU A 5 -29.32 -27.10 33.51
CA LEU A 5 -29.00 -25.70 33.81
C LEU A 5 -27.50 -25.40 33.55
N ILE A 6 -26.63 -26.37 33.85
CA ILE A 6 -25.17 -26.26 33.64
C ILE A 6 -24.84 -26.17 32.15
N LEU A 7 -25.60 -26.89 31.31
CA LEU A 7 -25.44 -26.90 29.84
C LEU A 7 -25.87 -25.58 29.19
N VAL A 8 -26.87 -24.91 29.77
CA VAL A 8 -27.30 -23.57 29.33
C VAL A 8 -26.28 -22.50 29.76
N LEU A 9 -25.75 -22.59 30.98
CA LEU A 9 -24.73 -21.66 31.49
C LEU A 9 -23.39 -21.74 30.74
N SER A 10 -23.01 -22.93 30.26
CA SER A 10 -21.77 -23.09 29.47
C SER A 10 -21.89 -22.56 28.04
N PHE A 11 -23.10 -22.43 27.49
CA PHE A 11 -23.33 -21.84 26.16
C PHE A 11 -23.19 -20.31 26.14
N PHE A 12 -23.44 -19.63 27.27
CA PHE A 12 -23.32 -18.16 27.35
C PHE A 12 -21.88 -17.65 27.48
N LEU A 13 -20.92 -18.52 27.78
CA LEU A 13 -19.49 -18.15 27.88
C LEU A 13 -18.78 -18.06 26.51
N TRP A 14 -19.43 -18.47 25.42
CA TRP A 14 -18.82 -18.48 24.07
C TRP A 14 -19.06 -17.20 23.27
N PHE A 15 -19.85 -16.25 23.78
CA PHE A 15 -20.19 -15.02 23.05
C PHE A 15 -19.34 -13.79 23.41
N GLN A 16 -18.24 -13.95 24.14
CA GLN A 16 -17.33 -12.83 24.45
C GLN A 16 -16.14 -12.74 23.49
N VAL A 17 -16.41 -12.76 22.18
CA VAL A 17 -15.45 -12.23 21.21
C VAL A 17 -15.66 -10.71 21.19
N GLU A 18 -14.80 -9.99 21.89
CA GLU A 18 -14.73 -8.54 21.76
C GLU A 18 -14.19 -8.21 20.36
N SER A 19 -15.08 -7.75 19.47
CA SER A 19 -14.66 -6.94 18.33
C SER A 19 -14.05 -5.65 18.85
N GLN A 20 -12.99 -5.15 18.21
CA GLN A 20 -12.35 -3.88 18.57
C GLN A 20 -13.41 -2.81 18.84
N ASN A 21 -13.37 -2.23 20.04
CA ASN A 21 -14.30 -1.19 20.47
C ASN A 21 -14.25 -0.02 19.48
N THR A 22 -15.39 0.33 18.91
CA THR A 22 -15.63 1.58 18.17
C THR A 22 -15.76 2.74 19.15
N THR A 23 -14.76 2.94 20.01
CA THR A 23 -14.67 4.16 20.82
C THR A 23 -14.20 5.28 19.91
N GLU A 24 -15.17 6.03 19.39
CA GLU A 24 -15.05 7.27 18.61
C GLU A 24 -14.30 7.13 17.27
N ASN A 25 -15.08 7.15 16.18
CA ASN A 25 -14.64 7.51 14.82
C ASN A 25 -14.13 8.98 14.77
N ASN A 26 -13.14 9.33 15.59
CA ASN A 26 -12.23 10.37 15.18
C ASN A 26 -11.37 9.69 14.12
N GLU A 27 -11.64 9.97 12.83
CA GLU A 27 -10.70 9.60 11.76
C GLU A 27 -9.34 10.14 12.16
N ILE A 28 -8.48 9.28 12.70
CA ILE A 28 -7.10 9.62 12.94
C ILE A 28 -6.51 9.76 11.54
N ILE A 29 -6.44 11.00 11.06
CA ILE A 29 -5.74 11.32 9.82
C ILE A 29 -4.28 10.95 10.06
N ASP A 30 -3.86 9.82 9.50
CA ASP A 30 -2.46 9.43 9.52
C ASP A 30 -1.68 10.41 8.64
N ASN A 31 -0.88 11.26 9.29
CA ASN A 31 0.00 12.22 8.64
C ASN A 31 1.43 11.69 8.54
N SER A 32 1.65 10.38 8.71
CA SER A 32 2.96 9.75 8.52
C SER A 32 3.51 10.01 7.12
N ILE A 33 4.84 10.08 7.01
CA ILE A 33 5.50 10.18 5.70
C ILE A 33 5.14 8.98 4.80
N SER A 34 4.93 7.81 5.40
CA SER A 34 4.48 6.61 4.69
C SER A 34 3.14 6.84 3.99
N GLU A 35 2.13 7.31 4.73
CA GLU A 35 0.80 7.54 4.17
C GLU A 35 0.79 8.68 3.15
N GLN A 36 1.54 9.75 3.44
CA GLN A 36 1.70 10.87 2.50
C GLN A 36 2.28 10.39 1.17
N LEU A 37 3.34 9.58 1.17
CA LEU A 37 3.96 9.11 -0.07
C LEU A 37 3.15 8.00 -0.75
N TYR A 38 2.45 7.15 0.01
CA TYR A 38 1.60 6.09 -0.54
C TYR A 38 0.40 6.65 -1.32
N THR A 39 -0.16 7.76 -0.83
CA THR A 39 -1.33 8.44 -1.42
C THR A 39 -0.98 9.63 -2.32
N LYS A 40 0.28 10.11 -2.33
CA LYS A 40 0.74 11.23 -3.15
C LYS A 40 0.35 11.07 -4.61
N CYS A 41 -0.37 12.06 -5.14
CA CYS A 41 -0.81 12.10 -6.53
C CYS A 41 0.24 12.81 -7.41
N PHE A 42 0.75 12.09 -8.41
CA PHE A 42 1.67 12.62 -9.42
C PHE A 42 0.89 12.94 -10.70
N GLU A 43 0.43 14.19 -10.84
CA GLU A 43 -0.45 14.61 -11.95
C GLU A 43 0.21 14.48 -13.33
N ASN A 44 1.55 14.58 -13.39
CA ASN A 44 2.32 14.53 -14.63
C ASN A 44 2.67 13.10 -15.10
N LEU A 45 1.97 12.08 -14.59
CA LEU A 45 2.12 10.70 -15.06
C LEU A 45 1.39 10.50 -16.38
N ASN A 46 2.16 10.53 -17.46
CA ASN A 46 1.64 10.31 -18.82
C ASN A 46 1.81 8.87 -19.32
N GLN A 47 2.47 8.00 -18.54
CA GLN A 47 2.70 6.61 -18.91
C GLN A 47 1.36 5.86 -19.04
N GLY A 48 1.15 5.21 -20.18
CA GLY A 48 -0.06 4.42 -20.45
C GLY A 48 -1.33 5.25 -20.62
N ALA A 49 -1.24 6.56 -20.86
CA ALA A 49 -2.41 7.44 -21.02
C ALA A 49 -3.29 7.02 -22.20
N GLU A 50 -2.69 6.49 -23.26
CA GLU A 50 -3.36 5.95 -24.44
C GLU A 50 -4.30 4.79 -24.11
N ILE A 51 -4.03 4.04 -23.03
CA ILE A 51 -4.89 2.94 -22.59
C ILE A 51 -6.21 3.47 -22.01
N PHE A 52 -6.19 4.62 -21.33
CA PHE A 52 -7.42 5.18 -20.76
C PHE A 52 -8.36 5.77 -21.81
N GLU A 53 -7.86 6.10 -23.00
CA GLU A 53 -8.72 6.44 -24.14
C GLU A 53 -9.46 5.21 -24.69
N LYS A 54 -8.85 4.02 -24.61
CA LYS A 54 -9.48 2.75 -24.98
C LYS A 54 -10.52 2.28 -23.96
N TYR A 55 -10.35 2.64 -22.69
CA TYR A 55 -11.23 2.25 -21.58
C TYR A 55 -11.82 3.50 -20.88
N PRO A 56 -12.91 4.09 -21.40
CA PRO A 56 -13.46 5.34 -20.87
C PRO A 56 -13.85 5.30 -19.39
N THR A 57 -14.28 4.14 -18.88
CA THR A 57 -14.61 3.94 -17.46
C THR A 57 -13.40 4.11 -16.53
N LEU A 58 -12.18 3.97 -17.06
CA LEU A 58 -10.95 4.23 -16.32
C LEU A 58 -10.55 5.72 -16.38
N LYS A 59 -11.02 6.47 -17.38
CA LYS A 59 -10.66 7.88 -17.57
C LYS A 59 -11.20 8.78 -16.44
N GLU A 60 -12.29 8.39 -15.80
CA GLU A 60 -12.88 9.09 -14.66
C GLU A 60 -12.09 8.89 -13.35
N ASN A 61 -11.18 7.91 -13.32
CA ASN A 61 -10.39 7.56 -12.15
C ASN A 61 -8.96 8.13 -12.25
N LEU A 62 -8.57 8.97 -11.28
CA LEU A 62 -7.21 9.51 -11.18
C LEU A 62 -6.24 8.43 -10.69
N PHE A 63 -5.60 7.70 -11.61
CA PHE A 63 -4.51 6.76 -11.32
C PHE A 63 -3.17 7.48 -11.22
N CYS A 64 -2.96 8.21 -10.11
CA CYS A 64 -1.79 9.07 -9.95
C CYS A 64 -0.92 8.77 -8.72
N SER A 65 -1.34 7.85 -7.85
CA SER A 65 -0.61 7.47 -6.63
C SER A 65 -0.29 5.99 -6.60
N ILE A 66 0.59 5.55 -5.69
CA ILE A 66 0.95 4.13 -5.58
C ILE A 66 -0.30 3.29 -5.31
N ILE A 67 -1.09 3.67 -4.31
CA ILE A 67 -2.31 2.95 -3.96
C ILE A 67 -3.31 2.88 -5.12
N ARG A 68 -3.54 3.99 -5.83
CA ARG A 68 -4.52 4.03 -6.92
C ARG A 68 -4.02 3.26 -8.16
N CYS A 69 -2.76 3.43 -8.54
CA CYS A 69 -2.16 2.69 -9.65
C CYS A 69 -2.11 1.18 -9.37
N SER A 70 -2.00 0.76 -8.11
CA SER A 70 -2.04 -0.66 -7.74
C SER A 70 -3.38 -1.32 -8.09
N ILE A 71 -4.49 -0.57 -8.06
CA ILE A 71 -5.83 -1.08 -8.43
C ILE A 71 -5.87 -1.51 -9.90
N LEU A 72 -5.09 -0.89 -10.79
CA LEU A 72 -5.02 -1.29 -12.20
C LEU A 72 -4.50 -2.73 -12.38
N LEU A 73 -3.79 -3.27 -11.39
CA LEU A 73 -3.30 -4.64 -11.41
C LEU A 73 -4.38 -5.68 -11.05
N THR A 74 -5.60 -5.24 -10.72
CA THR A 74 -6.76 -6.13 -10.48
C THR A 74 -7.47 -6.55 -11.77
N TYR A 75 -7.30 -5.80 -12.86
CA TYR A 75 -7.96 -6.04 -14.14
C TYR A 75 -7.40 -7.28 -14.85
N ASN A 76 -8.21 -7.95 -15.66
CA ASN A 76 -7.76 -9.12 -16.44
C ASN A 76 -7.04 -8.70 -17.73
N GLU A 77 -7.36 -7.51 -18.22
CA GLU A 77 -6.83 -6.91 -19.44
C GLU A 77 -5.35 -6.58 -19.27
N LYS A 78 -4.50 -7.18 -20.11
CA LYS A 78 -3.04 -7.05 -20.01
C LYS A 78 -2.53 -5.65 -20.29
N ASP A 79 -3.19 -4.91 -21.15
CA ASP A 79 -2.87 -3.52 -21.45
C ASP A 79 -3.21 -2.59 -20.27
N ILE A 80 -4.31 -2.84 -19.55
CA ILE A 80 -4.63 -2.13 -18.30
C ILE A 80 -3.57 -2.45 -17.22
N GLN A 81 -3.22 -3.73 -17.03
CA GLN A 81 -2.15 -4.12 -16.11
C GLN A 81 -0.84 -3.41 -16.48
N PHE A 82 -0.45 -3.42 -17.76
CA PHE A 82 0.76 -2.78 -18.26
C PHE A 82 0.78 -1.26 -18.00
N ALA A 83 -0.36 -0.57 -18.16
CA ALA A 83 -0.47 0.84 -17.79
C ALA A 83 -0.23 1.05 -16.29
N GLY A 84 -0.79 0.19 -15.43
CA GLY A 84 -0.55 0.19 -13.99
C GLY A 84 0.92 -0.01 -13.63
N GLU A 85 1.57 -1.02 -14.23
CA GLU A 85 2.99 -1.31 -14.01
C GLU A 85 3.88 -0.11 -14.40
N ASN A 86 3.66 0.48 -15.57
CA ASN A 86 4.44 1.63 -16.02
C ASN A 86 4.24 2.88 -15.15
N ARG A 87 3.02 3.11 -14.66
CA ARG A 87 2.76 4.21 -13.72
C ARG A 87 3.45 3.99 -12.39
N LEU A 88 3.42 2.78 -11.83
CA LEU A 88 4.12 2.45 -10.59
C LEU A 88 5.64 2.64 -10.74
N ILE A 89 6.22 2.22 -11.86
CA ILE A 89 7.63 2.47 -12.19
C ILE A 89 7.92 3.98 -12.28
N GLY A 90 7.05 4.74 -12.94
CA GLY A 90 7.15 6.19 -13.05
C GLY A 90 7.12 6.89 -11.69
N ILE A 91 6.19 6.48 -10.82
CA ILE A 91 6.06 6.99 -9.45
C ILE A 91 7.31 6.68 -8.64
N ALA A 92 7.77 5.42 -8.61
CA ALA A 92 8.97 5.03 -7.88
C ALA A 92 10.21 5.82 -8.34
N THR A 93 10.29 6.08 -9.65
CA THR A 93 11.35 6.90 -10.24
C THR A 93 11.28 8.36 -9.81
N GLN A 94 10.07 8.92 -9.76
CA GLN A 94 9.87 10.32 -9.35
C GLN A 94 10.16 10.50 -7.85
N LEU A 95 9.69 9.58 -7.02
CA LEU A 95 9.98 9.53 -5.58
C LEU A 95 11.49 9.48 -5.29
N PHE A 96 12.22 8.61 -5.99
CA PHE A 96 13.68 8.55 -5.90
C PHE A 96 14.34 9.88 -6.28
N LYS A 97 13.92 10.51 -7.39
CA LYS A 97 14.46 11.82 -7.84
C LYS A 97 14.19 12.94 -6.85
N GLU A 98 13.09 12.86 -6.11
CA GLU A 98 12.71 13.81 -5.06
C GLU A 98 13.44 13.53 -3.73
N GLY A 99 14.33 12.53 -3.68
CA GLY A 99 15.08 12.17 -2.48
C GLY A 99 14.29 11.34 -1.47
N ASN A 100 13.14 10.78 -1.89
CA ASN A 100 12.28 9.95 -1.05
C ASN A 100 12.09 8.56 -1.68
N PRO A 101 13.16 7.76 -1.87
CA PRO A 101 12.99 6.38 -2.33
C PRO A 101 12.01 5.64 -1.41
N VAL A 102 11.14 4.81 -1.98
CA VAL A 102 10.14 4.07 -1.20
C VAL A 102 10.34 2.57 -1.30
N TYR A 103 10.09 1.88 -0.19
CA TYR A 103 10.09 0.42 -0.11
C TYR A 103 8.81 -0.08 0.58
N LEU A 104 8.02 -0.86 -0.14
CA LEU A 104 6.75 -1.41 0.33
C LEU A 104 6.99 -2.74 1.04
N THR A 105 6.43 -2.88 2.25
CA THR A 105 6.48 -4.11 3.06
C THR A 105 5.07 -4.50 3.49
N ALA A 106 4.80 -5.81 3.60
CA ALA A 106 3.46 -6.33 3.80
C ALA A 106 3.20 -6.70 5.26
N GLY A 107 2.00 -6.44 5.78
CA GLY A 107 1.48 -7.02 7.02
C GLY A 107 1.70 -6.20 8.31
N MET A 108 0.81 -6.44 9.28
CA MET A 108 0.71 -5.68 10.54
C MET A 108 1.99 -5.70 11.40
N GLU A 109 2.72 -6.81 11.43
CA GLU A 109 3.97 -6.91 12.22
C GLU A 109 5.04 -5.92 11.73
N ASN A 110 4.94 -5.48 10.48
CA ASN A 110 5.87 -4.51 9.92
C ASN A 110 5.47 -3.06 10.25
N TYR A 111 4.25 -2.76 10.73
CA TYR A 111 3.86 -1.38 11.05
C TYR A 111 4.80 -0.73 12.07
N LEU A 112 5.05 -1.41 13.20
CA LEU A 112 5.94 -0.89 14.25
C LEU A 112 7.39 -0.76 13.77
N TRP A 113 7.81 -1.67 12.89
CA TRP A 113 9.14 -1.60 12.29
C TRP A 113 9.24 -0.41 11.33
N VAL A 114 8.27 -0.24 10.42
CA VAL A 114 8.17 0.89 9.50
C VAL A 114 8.17 2.23 10.26
N GLU A 115 7.37 2.35 11.31
CA GLU A 115 7.33 3.56 12.14
C GLU A 115 8.69 3.85 12.79
N LYS A 116 9.43 2.79 13.17
CA LYS A 116 10.75 2.91 13.76
C LYS A 116 11.79 3.34 12.74
N GLU A 117 11.88 2.68 11.58
CA GLU A 117 12.88 3.01 10.55
C GLU A 117 12.63 4.41 9.97
N ASN A 118 11.37 4.80 9.75
CA ASN A 118 11.05 6.12 9.22
C ASN A 118 11.28 7.29 10.20
N LYS A 119 11.64 7.04 11.47
CA LYS A 119 12.03 8.10 12.42
C LYS A 119 13.40 8.69 12.10
N ASN A 120 14.25 7.97 11.38
CA ASN A 120 15.60 8.42 11.05
C ASN A 120 15.96 8.06 9.61
N LEU A 121 15.56 8.89 8.64
CA LEU A 121 15.79 8.59 7.22
C LEU A 121 17.27 8.65 6.79
N GLU A 122 18.18 9.11 7.65
CA GLU A 122 19.60 9.25 7.31
C GLU A 122 20.39 7.93 7.35
N ASP A 123 19.86 6.86 7.95
CA ASP A 123 20.56 5.58 8.09
C ASP A 123 20.41 4.65 6.87
N ASP A 124 19.30 4.76 6.13
CA ASP A 124 18.89 3.83 5.07
C ASP A 124 18.81 4.48 3.68
N ASN A 125 19.75 5.33 3.31
CA ASN A 125 19.75 6.03 2.01
C ASN A 125 18.46 6.82 1.75
N HIS A 126 17.86 7.37 2.81
CA HIS A 126 16.59 8.10 2.76
C HIS A 126 15.40 7.24 2.31
N ILE A 127 15.49 5.92 2.42
CA ILE A 127 14.38 5.01 2.12
C ILE A 127 13.25 5.25 3.12
N VAL A 128 12.07 5.55 2.58
CA VAL A 128 10.81 5.56 3.31
C VAL A 128 10.14 4.21 3.17
N TYR A 129 9.96 3.50 4.27
CA TYR A 129 9.23 2.25 4.28
C TYR A 129 7.73 2.51 4.34
N ILE A 130 6.95 1.74 3.59
CA ILE A 130 5.49 1.83 3.55
C ILE A 130 4.94 0.46 3.87
N SER A 131 4.23 0.34 5.00
CA SER A 131 3.47 -0.87 5.31
C SER A 131 2.19 -0.88 4.48
N TYR A 132 1.90 -1.97 3.78
CA TYR A 132 0.64 -2.17 3.08
C TYR A 132 -0.03 -3.47 3.53
N GLY A 133 -1.34 -3.53 3.33
CA GLY A 133 -2.12 -4.75 3.54
C GLY A 133 -2.08 -5.25 4.99
N GLU A 134 -2.35 -4.36 5.94
CA GLU A 134 -2.26 -4.63 7.39
C GLU A 134 -3.05 -5.88 7.82
N CYS A 135 -4.24 -6.09 7.24
CA CYS A 135 -5.10 -7.23 7.55
C CYS A 135 -5.15 -8.28 6.43
N THR A 136 -4.99 -7.85 5.18
CA THR A 136 -5.01 -8.74 4.00
C THR A 136 -4.00 -8.25 2.98
N ASN A 137 -3.33 -9.20 2.32
CA ASN A 137 -2.37 -8.93 1.25
C ASN A 137 -2.89 -9.45 -0.09
N PRO A 138 -3.87 -8.77 -0.73
CA PRO A 138 -4.31 -9.09 -2.07
C PRO A 138 -3.15 -9.19 -3.06
N TYR A 139 -3.29 -10.08 -4.04
CA TYR A 139 -2.29 -10.31 -5.09
C TYR A 139 -1.83 -9.01 -5.78
N TYR A 140 -2.76 -8.10 -6.07
CA TYR A 140 -2.45 -6.86 -6.77
C TYR A 140 -1.55 -5.92 -5.94
N LEU A 141 -1.68 -5.89 -4.62
CA LEU A 141 -0.81 -5.10 -3.73
C LEU A 141 0.58 -5.71 -3.66
N ASN A 142 0.69 -7.03 -3.55
CA ASN A 142 1.98 -7.71 -3.59
C ASN A 142 2.72 -7.46 -4.91
N LYS A 143 2.00 -7.55 -6.03
CA LYS A 143 2.56 -7.25 -7.35
C LYS A 143 3.00 -5.78 -7.44
N ALA A 144 2.21 -4.85 -6.92
CA ALA A 144 2.60 -3.44 -6.89
C ALA A 144 3.87 -3.19 -6.07
N ALA A 145 3.96 -3.80 -4.88
CA ALA A 145 5.14 -3.73 -4.04
C ALA A 145 6.38 -4.30 -4.73
N GLU A 146 6.28 -5.45 -5.40
CA GLU A 146 7.37 -6.02 -6.19
C GLU A 146 7.88 -5.04 -7.26
N ILE A 147 6.97 -4.41 -8.00
CA ILE A 147 7.31 -3.46 -9.06
C ILE A 147 8.03 -2.23 -8.49
N VAL A 148 7.45 -1.61 -7.46
CA VAL A 148 8.00 -0.42 -6.82
C VAL A 148 9.36 -0.72 -6.21
N ASN A 149 9.47 -1.79 -5.40
CA ASN A 149 10.70 -2.16 -4.71
C ASN A 149 11.82 -2.51 -5.71
N LYS A 150 11.48 -3.23 -6.79
CA LYS A 150 12.45 -3.55 -7.84
C LYS A 150 12.98 -2.28 -8.51
N GLN A 151 12.10 -1.34 -8.84
CA GLN A 151 12.52 -0.09 -9.46
C GLN A 151 13.34 0.78 -8.51
N THR A 152 12.91 0.94 -7.25
CA THR A 152 13.66 1.67 -6.22
C THR A 152 15.06 1.08 -6.05
N LYS A 153 15.16 -0.24 -5.88
CA LYS A 153 16.46 -0.93 -5.72
C LYS A 153 17.37 -0.75 -6.94
N LEU A 154 16.81 -0.79 -8.15
CA LEU A 154 17.57 -0.55 -9.38
C LEU A 154 18.17 0.86 -9.40
N LEU A 155 17.38 1.88 -9.04
CA LEU A 155 17.83 3.28 -9.03
C LEU A 155 18.89 3.55 -7.96
N ILE A 156 18.69 3.00 -6.75
CA ILE A 156 19.66 3.04 -5.65
C ILE A 156 20.99 2.44 -6.11
N ASN A 157 20.98 1.21 -6.64
CA ASN A 157 22.20 0.53 -7.10
C ASN A 157 22.93 1.31 -8.21
N GLN A 158 22.18 1.93 -9.13
CA GLN A 158 22.75 2.76 -10.19
C GLN A 158 23.39 4.04 -9.67
N ALA A 159 22.85 4.62 -8.59
CA ALA A 159 23.43 5.80 -7.95
C ALA A 159 24.75 5.47 -7.25
N TYR A 160 24.87 4.31 -6.59
CA TYR A 160 26.12 3.86 -5.96
C TYR A 160 27.20 3.38 -6.93
N SER A 161 26.83 3.04 -8.15
CA SER A 161 27.78 2.58 -9.18
C SER A 161 28.43 3.72 -9.96
N LYS A 162 28.10 4.98 -9.65
CA LYS A 162 28.67 6.19 -10.26
C LYS A 162 29.65 6.85 -9.30
#